data_AF-A0A6L4ATY2-F1
#
_entry.id   AF-A0A6L4ATY2-F1
#
_cell.length_a   1.000
_cell.length_b   1.000
_cell.length_c   1.000
_cell.angle_alpha   90.00
_cell.angle_beta   90.00
_cell.angle_gamma   90.00
#
_symmetry.space_group_name_H-M   'P 1'
#
loop_
_entity.id
_entity.type
_entity.pdbx_description
1 polymer ?
#
loop_
_entity_poly.entity_id
_entity_poly.type
_entity_poly.pdbx_seq_one_letter_code
_entity_poly.pdbx_strand_id
1 'polypeptide(L)'
;RRPEATALFGIVQGSSYRAVRERAAADLAGLPFDGFAIGGVSVGEPEAERRAVVEWTAPALPRERPRYLMGVGTPADLAHAVACGVDLFDCVLPARNGRHGLLYTRSGLLRIRNAAFRDDPGPIDPLCACPVCARVPRAMLHHLVRAGEITGAVYGTLHNLRYFLDFMADLRQAIASCRLETRLRSRSGTSADGNRTESPDSPSSGSAESGGPGGLRS
;
A
#
# COMPACT_ATOMS: atom_id res chain seq x y z
N ARG A 1 -25.51 -28.92 -7.37
CA ARG A 1 -24.47 -28.91 -8.42
C ARG A 1 -23.90 -27.50 -8.47
N ARG A 2 -22.58 -27.30 -8.35
CA ARG A 2 -21.95 -25.99 -8.60
C ARG A 2 -22.14 -25.66 -10.09
N PRO A 3 -22.49 -24.41 -10.48
CA PRO A 3 -22.44 -24.02 -11.88
C PRO A 3 -20.99 -24.17 -12.37
N GLU A 4 -20.81 -24.75 -13.56
CA GLU A 4 -19.52 -25.29 -14.04
C GLU A 4 -18.40 -24.26 -14.31
N ALA A 5 -18.52 -23.01 -13.84
CA ALA A 5 -17.57 -21.93 -14.17
C ALA A 5 -17.13 -21.02 -13.00
N THR A 6 -17.55 -21.26 -11.75
CA THR A 6 -17.17 -20.37 -10.62
C THR A 6 -16.17 -21.02 -9.68
N ALA A 7 -15.03 -20.36 -9.46
CA ALA A 7 -14.07 -20.72 -8.42
C ALA A 7 -14.57 -20.29 -7.02
N LEU A 8 -14.34 -21.13 -6.01
CA LEU A 8 -14.65 -20.84 -4.61
C LEU A 8 -13.38 -20.77 -3.78
N PHE A 9 -13.16 -19.64 -3.11
CA PHE A 9 -12.04 -19.42 -2.21
C PHE A 9 -12.43 -19.65 -0.74
N GLY A 10 -11.60 -20.37 0.01
CA GLY A 10 -11.67 -20.42 1.47
C GLY A 10 -10.91 -19.25 2.08
N ILE A 11 -11.38 -18.65 3.18
CA ILE A 11 -10.72 -17.48 3.78
C ILE A 11 -10.12 -17.85 5.14
N VAL A 12 -8.80 -17.83 5.23
CA VAL A 12 -8.08 -18.04 6.49
C VAL A 12 -8.29 -16.83 7.40
N GLN A 13 -8.72 -17.10 8.63
CA GLN A 13 -8.93 -16.12 9.71
C GLN A 13 -8.03 -16.46 10.91
N GLY A 14 -8.01 -15.59 11.92
CA GLY A 14 -7.24 -15.83 13.15
C GLY A 14 -6.54 -14.61 13.73
N SER A 15 -6.84 -13.39 13.24
CA SER A 15 -6.20 -12.14 13.70
C SER A 15 -4.66 -12.24 13.64
N SER A 16 -3.94 -11.69 14.61
CA SER A 16 -2.48 -11.81 14.78
C SER A 16 -2.03 -13.00 15.63
N TYR A 17 -2.91 -13.99 15.87
CA TYR A 17 -2.58 -15.20 16.63
C TYR A 17 -2.08 -16.32 15.72
N ARG A 18 -0.76 -16.57 15.78
CA ARG A 18 -0.09 -17.59 14.95
C ARG A 18 -0.75 -18.97 15.01
N ALA A 19 -0.96 -19.51 16.20
CA ALA A 19 -1.52 -20.86 16.36
C ALA A 19 -2.95 -20.97 15.77
N VAL A 20 -3.73 -19.90 15.85
CA VAL A 20 -5.09 -19.85 15.27
C VAL A 20 -5.00 -19.82 13.74
N ARG A 21 -4.08 -19.04 13.17
CA ARG A 21 -3.82 -18.97 11.73
C ARG A 21 -3.38 -20.31 11.16
N GLU A 22 -2.40 -20.96 11.78
CA GLU A 22 -1.88 -22.25 11.35
C GLU A 22 -2.98 -23.33 11.39
N ARG A 23 -3.77 -23.36 12.46
CA ARG A 23 -4.92 -24.27 12.55
C ARG A 23 -5.96 -23.99 11.47
N ALA A 24 -6.35 -22.73 11.28
CA ALA A 24 -7.33 -22.35 10.26
C ALA A 24 -6.85 -22.68 8.83
N ALA A 25 -5.56 -22.48 8.55
CA ALA A 25 -4.97 -22.86 7.27
C ALA A 25 -5.01 -24.38 7.05
N ALA A 26 -4.67 -25.17 8.08
CA ALA A 26 -4.73 -26.63 8.01
C ALA A 26 -6.16 -27.15 7.80
N ASP A 27 -7.12 -26.62 8.57
CA ASP A 27 -8.54 -26.99 8.47
C ASP A 27 -9.08 -26.69 7.07
N LEU A 28 -8.75 -25.52 6.49
CA LEU A 28 -9.19 -25.14 5.15
C LEU A 28 -8.48 -25.92 4.04
N ALA A 29 -7.20 -26.25 4.21
CA ALA A 29 -6.43 -27.02 3.22
C ALA A 29 -7.04 -28.41 2.94
N GLY A 30 -7.72 -29.01 3.93
CA GLY A 30 -8.44 -30.27 3.79
C GLY A 30 -9.75 -30.18 2.99
N LEU A 31 -10.19 -28.98 2.60
CA LEU A 31 -11.47 -28.76 1.94
C LEU A 31 -11.32 -28.50 0.42
N PRO A 32 -12.36 -28.79 -0.39
CA PRO A 32 -12.33 -28.65 -1.85
C PRO A 32 -12.58 -27.19 -2.29
N PHE A 33 -11.68 -26.29 -1.89
CA PHE A 33 -11.62 -24.90 -2.38
C PHE A 33 -10.67 -24.78 -3.57
N ASP A 34 -11.00 -23.90 -4.52
CA ASP A 34 -10.20 -23.67 -5.72
C ASP A 34 -8.99 -22.77 -5.44
N GLY A 35 -8.99 -22.07 -4.29
CA GLY A 35 -7.86 -21.33 -3.75
C GLY A 35 -8.14 -20.82 -2.34
N PHE A 36 -7.17 -20.08 -1.77
CA PHE A 36 -7.21 -19.65 -0.39
C PHE A 36 -6.92 -18.16 -0.25
N ALA A 37 -7.80 -17.44 0.44
CA ALA A 37 -7.58 -16.04 0.79
C ALA A 37 -7.05 -15.91 2.22
N ILE A 38 -6.24 -14.88 2.45
CA ILE A 38 -5.73 -14.48 3.76
C ILE A 38 -6.49 -13.21 4.15
N GLY A 39 -7.46 -13.36 5.06
CA GLY A 39 -8.31 -12.26 5.52
C GLY A 39 -7.89 -11.70 6.88
N GLY A 40 -8.39 -10.50 7.23
CA GLY A 40 -8.17 -9.90 8.56
C GLY A 40 -6.73 -9.45 8.85
N VAL A 41 -6.03 -8.96 7.81
CA VAL A 41 -4.62 -8.51 7.82
C VAL A 41 -4.48 -7.09 7.25
N SER A 42 -5.53 -6.28 7.35
CA SER A 42 -5.49 -4.86 6.96
C SER A 42 -6.55 -4.04 7.71
N VAL A 43 -6.73 -4.32 9.01
CA VAL A 43 -7.79 -3.68 9.82
C VAL A 43 -7.27 -2.64 10.81
N GLY A 44 -5.94 -2.43 10.84
CA GLY A 44 -5.29 -1.39 11.64
C GLY A 44 -4.10 -1.87 12.46
N GLU A 45 -3.73 -3.15 12.35
CA GLU A 45 -2.61 -3.73 13.08
C GLU A 45 -1.24 -3.16 12.64
N PRO A 46 -0.24 -3.17 13.54
CA PRO A 46 1.11 -2.74 13.22
C PRO A 46 1.70 -3.50 12.02
N GLU A 47 2.57 -2.84 11.26
CA GLU A 47 3.20 -3.43 10.08
C GLU A 47 3.93 -4.75 10.38
N ALA A 48 4.64 -4.83 11.51
CA ALA A 48 5.34 -6.04 11.92
C ALA A 48 4.37 -7.22 12.14
N GLU A 49 3.22 -6.99 12.77
CA GLU A 49 2.20 -8.02 12.99
C GLU A 49 1.58 -8.47 11.66
N ARG A 50 1.23 -7.52 10.80
CA ARG A 50 0.68 -7.83 9.46
C ARG A 50 1.64 -8.72 8.67
N ARG A 51 2.93 -8.35 8.61
CA ARG A 51 3.97 -9.13 7.92
C ARG A 51 4.11 -10.53 8.51
N ALA A 52 4.18 -10.63 9.84
CA ALA A 52 4.28 -11.90 10.53
C ALA A 52 3.10 -12.84 10.19
N VAL A 53 1.86 -12.33 10.14
CA VAL A 53 0.70 -13.14 9.75
C VAL A 53 0.84 -13.69 8.32
N VAL A 54 1.33 -12.88 7.37
CA VAL A 54 1.56 -13.33 5.99
C VAL A 54 2.66 -14.39 5.93
N GLU A 55 3.76 -14.18 6.66
CA GLU A 55 4.88 -15.13 6.76
C GLU A 55 4.46 -16.49 7.34
N TRP A 56 3.53 -16.51 8.31
CA TRP A 56 3.03 -17.77 8.87
C TRP A 56 2.00 -18.44 7.97
N THR A 57 1.10 -17.65 7.38
CA THR A 57 -0.10 -18.19 6.73
C THR A 57 0.16 -18.61 5.29
N ALA A 58 0.83 -17.78 4.49
CA ALA A 58 0.99 -18.05 3.05
C ALA A 58 1.77 -19.35 2.77
N PRO A 59 2.89 -19.66 3.47
CA PRO A 59 3.61 -20.90 3.27
C PRO A 59 2.88 -22.16 3.76
N ALA A 60 1.97 -22.03 4.73
CA ALA A 60 1.18 -23.13 5.28
C ALA A 60 0.03 -23.57 4.35
N LEU A 61 -0.35 -22.72 3.39
CA LEU A 61 -1.39 -23.03 2.41
C LEU A 61 -0.87 -23.92 1.26
N PRO A 62 -1.72 -24.74 0.64
CA PRO A 62 -1.34 -25.55 -0.53
C PRO A 62 -0.65 -24.72 -1.63
N ARG A 63 0.38 -25.29 -2.26
CA ARG A 63 1.24 -24.58 -3.24
C ARG A 63 0.65 -24.57 -4.64
N GLU A 64 -0.18 -25.55 -4.92
CA GLU A 64 -0.82 -25.82 -6.20
C GLU A 64 -2.12 -25.04 -6.40
N ARG A 65 -2.55 -24.27 -5.39
CA ARG A 65 -3.75 -23.43 -5.45
C ARG A 65 -3.40 -21.96 -5.19
N PRO A 66 -4.08 -20.99 -5.84
CA PRO A 66 -3.77 -19.57 -5.67
C PRO A 66 -3.99 -19.09 -4.23
N ARG A 67 -3.11 -18.20 -3.78
CA ARG A 67 -3.18 -17.52 -2.48
C ARG A 67 -3.48 -16.04 -2.67
N TYR A 68 -4.54 -15.56 -2.05
CA TYR A 68 -5.06 -14.22 -2.21
C TYR A 68 -4.95 -13.40 -0.93
N LEU A 69 -4.13 -12.35 -0.90
CA LEU A 69 -4.06 -11.44 0.25
C LEU A 69 -5.05 -10.29 0.07
N MET A 70 -6.03 -10.22 0.98
CA MET A 70 -7.15 -9.29 0.88
C MET A 70 -6.84 -7.92 1.48
N GLY A 71 -7.09 -6.86 0.72
CA GLY A 71 -7.09 -5.47 1.21
C GLY A 71 -5.71 -4.81 1.41
N VAL A 72 -4.62 -5.55 1.20
CA VAL A 72 -3.25 -5.03 1.35
C VAL A 72 -2.73 -4.53 0.01
N GLY A 73 -2.13 -3.35 -0.02
CA GLY A 73 -1.78 -2.72 -1.30
C GLY A 73 -0.65 -1.71 -1.30
N THR A 74 0.20 -1.62 -0.28
CA THR A 74 1.42 -0.79 -0.44
C THR A 74 2.47 -1.57 -1.27
N PRO A 75 3.32 -0.92 -2.07
CA PRO A 75 4.33 -1.64 -2.84
C PRO A 75 5.30 -2.46 -1.98
N ALA A 76 5.58 -2.01 -0.75
CA ALA A 76 6.42 -2.75 0.19
C ALA A 76 5.71 -4.02 0.70
N ASP A 77 4.44 -3.92 1.07
CA ASP A 77 3.66 -5.08 1.52
C ASP A 77 3.46 -6.09 0.38
N LEU A 78 3.17 -5.62 -0.83
CA LEU A 78 3.02 -6.47 -2.01
C LEU A 78 4.33 -7.24 -2.30
N ALA A 79 5.47 -6.56 -2.30
CA ALA A 79 6.78 -7.18 -2.47
C ALA A 79 7.06 -8.26 -1.41
N HIS A 80 6.78 -7.94 -0.15
CA HIS A 80 6.96 -8.87 0.96
C HIS A 80 6.05 -10.10 0.83
N ALA A 81 4.75 -9.89 0.58
CA ALA A 81 3.79 -10.97 0.43
C ALA A 81 4.09 -11.88 -0.78
N VAL A 82 4.55 -11.31 -1.90
CA VAL A 82 5.03 -12.11 -3.05
C VAL A 82 6.22 -12.98 -2.65
N ALA A 83 7.16 -12.47 -1.84
CA ALA A 83 8.27 -13.27 -1.33
C ALA A 83 7.81 -14.41 -0.41
N CYS A 84 6.70 -14.24 0.31
CA CYS A 84 6.05 -15.29 1.11
C CYS A 84 5.19 -16.26 0.26
N GLY A 85 5.06 -16.02 -1.05
CA GLY A 85 4.32 -16.88 -1.97
C GLY A 85 2.83 -16.56 -2.09
N VAL A 86 2.43 -15.30 -1.94
CA VAL A 86 1.08 -14.81 -2.27
C VAL A 86 1.00 -14.46 -3.76
N ASP A 87 -0.13 -14.78 -4.40
CA ASP A 87 -0.34 -14.67 -5.85
C ASP A 87 -1.29 -13.53 -6.26
N LEU A 88 -2.33 -13.29 -5.46
CA LEU A 88 -3.41 -12.34 -5.76
C LEU A 88 -3.51 -11.26 -4.70
N PHE A 89 -3.91 -10.06 -5.13
CA PHE A 89 -4.00 -8.86 -4.29
C PHE A 89 -5.15 -7.96 -4.74
N ASP A 90 -5.73 -7.24 -3.80
CA ASP A 90 -6.65 -6.14 -4.06
C ASP A 90 -6.44 -5.03 -3.04
N CYS A 91 -6.62 -3.77 -3.47
CA CYS A 91 -6.65 -2.65 -2.57
C CYS A 91 -7.24 -1.42 -3.25
N VAL A 92 -7.95 -0.58 -2.49
CA VAL A 92 -8.42 0.73 -2.96
C VAL A 92 -7.32 1.79 -3.01
N LEU A 93 -6.15 1.51 -2.41
CA LEU A 93 -5.06 2.47 -2.22
C LEU A 93 -4.64 3.22 -3.48
N PRO A 94 -4.47 2.59 -4.66
CA PRO A 94 -4.05 3.30 -5.87
C PRO A 94 -5.04 4.40 -6.27
N ALA A 95 -6.34 4.05 -6.31
CA ALA A 95 -7.40 4.97 -6.68
C ALA A 95 -7.64 6.03 -5.60
N ARG A 96 -7.72 5.63 -4.32
CA ARG A 96 -7.90 6.56 -3.20
C ARG A 96 -6.79 7.62 -3.18
N ASN A 97 -5.54 7.20 -3.27
CA ASN A 97 -4.40 8.13 -3.25
C ASN A 97 -4.37 9.00 -4.50
N GLY A 98 -4.70 8.44 -5.67
CA GLY A 98 -4.81 9.18 -6.92
C GLY A 98 -5.80 10.35 -6.83
N ARG A 99 -6.99 10.12 -6.25
CA ARG A 99 -7.99 11.18 -6.02
C ARG A 99 -7.51 12.28 -5.07
N HIS A 100 -6.63 11.96 -4.14
CA HIS A 100 -6.08 12.93 -3.17
C HIS A 100 -4.76 13.56 -3.62
N GLY A 101 -4.28 13.27 -4.84
CA GLY A 101 -3.05 13.84 -5.38
C GLY A 101 -1.77 13.25 -4.79
N LEU A 102 -1.84 12.03 -4.23
CA LEU A 102 -0.69 11.24 -3.82
C LEU A 102 -0.41 10.19 -4.91
N LEU A 103 0.70 10.37 -5.62
CA LEU A 103 1.03 9.64 -6.84
C LEU A 103 2.25 8.75 -6.61
N TYR A 104 2.17 7.50 -7.05
CA TYR A 104 3.29 6.57 -6.97
C TYR A 104 4.20 6.71 -8.18
N THR A 105 5.50 6.87 -7.94
CA THR A 105 6.53 6.91 -9.00
C THR A 105 7.63 5.91 -8.67
N ARG A 106 8.50 5.63 -9.64
CA ARG A 106 9.70 4.80 -9.41
C ARG A 106 10.68 5.43 -8.41
N SER A 107 10.64 6.75 -8.23
CA SER A 107 11.46 7.49 -7.27
C SER A 107 10.80 7.68 -5.90
N GLY A 108 9.57 7.20 -5.71
CA GLY A 108 8.86 7.26 -4.43
C GLY A 108 7.47 7.87 -4.54
N LEU A 109 6.99 8.43 -3.43
CA LEU A 109 5.66 9.06 -3.37
C LEU A 109 5.76 10.54 -3.73
N LEU A 110 5.00 10.96 -4.75
CA LEU A 110 4.87 12.34 -5.17
C LEU A 110 3.57 12.94 -4.65
N ARG A 111 3.66 14.05 -3.89
CA ARG A 111 2.50 14.82 -3.42
C ARG A 111 2.26 16.01 -4.35
N ILE A 112 1.39 15.84 -5.35
CA ILE A 112 1.27 16.82 -6.45
C ILE A 112 0.75 18.18 -5.99
N ARG A 113 0.09 18.25 -4.83
CA ARG A 113 -0.37 19.52 -4.21
C ARG A 113 0.76 20.41 -3.72
N ASN A 114 1.99 19.90 -3.56
CA ASN A 114 3.12 20.69 -3.07
C ASN A 114 3.44 21.84 -4.04
N ALA A 115 3.82 23.01 -3.49
CA ALA A 115 4.07 24.22 -4.25
C ALA A 115 5.21 24.08 -5.28
N ALA A 116 6.18 23.18 -5.02
CA ALA A 116 7.28 22.88 -5.93
C ALA A 116 6.83 22.40 -7.32
N PHE A 117 5.61 21.87 -7.44
CA PHE A 117 5.07 21.37 -8.70
C PHE A 117 4.20 22.38 -9.46
N ARG A 118 4.07 23.62 -8.96
CA ARG A 118 3.19 24.64 -9.55
C ARG A 118 3.53 24.92 -11.02
N ASP A 119 4.83 25.09 -11.31
CA ASP A 119 5.34 25.49 -12.61
C ASP A 119 6.23 24.40 -13.23
N ASP A 120 6.10 23.16 -12.76
CA ASP A 120 6.93 22.03 -13.18
C ASP A 120 6.40 21.42 -14.50
N PRO A 121 7.12 21.55 -15.62
CA PRO A 121 6.68 21.06 -16.92
C PRO A 121 6.91 19.55 -17.09
N GLY A 122 7.60 18.90 -16.14
CA GLY A 122 7.94 17.49 -16.23
C GLY A 122 6.72 16.56 -16.04
N PRO A 123 6.83 15.30 -16.47
CA PRO A 123 5.78 14.29 -16.23
C PRO A 123 5.74 13.86 -14.75
N ILE A 124 4.69 13.14 -14.35
CA ILE A 124 4.59 12.57 -12.99
C ILE A 124 5.76 11.62 -12.73
N ASP A 125 6.02 10.71 -13.67
CA ASP A 125 7.16 9.79 -13.68
C ASP A 125 7.73 9.70 -15.11
N PRO A 126 8.99 10.11 -15.34
CA PRO A 126 9.62 10.10 -16.66
C PRO A 126 9.70 8.72 -17.32
N LEU A 127 9.60 7.64 -16.55
CA LEU A 127 9.71 6.26 -17.04
C LEU A 127 8.34 5.57 -17.12
N CYS A 128 7.24 6.28 -16.87
CA CYS A 128 5.89 5.73 -16.96
C CYS A 128 5.29 5.95 -18.36
N ALA A 129 4.82 4.86 -18.97
CA ALA A 129 4.19 4.88 -20.28
C ALA A 129 2.66 5.06 -20.22
N CYS A 130 2.11 5.60 -19.12
CA CYS A 130 0.67 5.87 -19.02
C CYS A 130 0.29 7.08 -19.89
N PRO A 131 -0.97 7.15 -20.38
CA PRO A 131 -1.41 8.27 -21.23
C PRO A 131 -1.33 9.63 -20.52
N VAL A 132 -1.35 9.65 -19.19
CA VAL A 132 -1.23 10.88 -18.38
C VAL A 132 0.20 11.40 -18.41
N CYS A 133 1.20 10.57 -18.11
CA CYS A 133 2.62 10.97 -18.13
C CYS A 133 3.09 11.44 -19.52
N ALA A 134 2.48 10.95 -20.59
CA ALA A 134 2.82 11.36 -21.95
C ALA A 134 2.26 12.74 -22.36
N ARG A 135 1.28 13.29 -21.64
CA ARG A 135 0.49 14.45 -22.12
C ARG A 135 0.26 15.54 -21.07
N VAL A 136 0.29 15.18 -19.79
CA VAL A 136 -0.11 16.07 -18.70
C VAL A 136 1.12 16.40 -17.85
N PRO A 137 1.63 17.64 -17.90
CA PRO A 137 2.73 18.06 -17.04
C PRO A 137 2.28 18.15 -15.58
N ARG A 138 3.23 18.05 -14.65
CA ARG A 138 2.99 18.17 -13.21
C ARG A 138 2.32 19.49 -12.83
N ALA A 139 2.70 20.60 -13.47
CA ALA A 139 2.05 21.91 -13.33
C ALA A 139 0.54 21.86 -13.58
N MET A 140 0.13 21.24 -14.70
CA MET A 140 -1.29 21.12 -15.05
C MET A 140 -2.02 20.22 -14.05
N LEU A 141 -1.42 19.09 -13.67
CA LEU A 141 -2.04 18.21 -12.68
C LEU A 141 -2.13 18.85 -11.30
N HIS A 142 -1.11 19.60 -10.88
CA HIS A 142 -1.12 20.40 -9.65
C HIS A 142 -2.29 21.38 -9.66
N HIS A 143 -2.47 22.14 -10.75
CA HIS A 143 -3.57 23.06 -10.92
C HIS A 143 -4.93 22.35 -10.81
N LEU A 144 -5.16 21.29 -11.57
CA LEU A 144 -6.42 20.52 -11.55
C LEU A 144 -6.75 20.00 -10.13
N VAL A 145 -5.77 19.43 -9.44
CA VAL A 145 -5.97 18.88 -8.09
C VAL A 145 -6.22 19.98 -7.07
N ARG A 146 -5.59 21.16 -7.21
CA ARG A 146 -5.82 22.33 -6.34
C ARG A 146 -7.18 22.98 -6.60
N ALA A 147 -7.61 23.01 -7.85
CA ALA A 147 -8.91 23.53 -8.26
C ALA A 147 -10.08 22.62 -7.86
N GLY A 148 -9.82 21.37 -7.45
CA GLY A 148 -10.87 20.41 -7.11
C GLY A 148 -11.53 19.78 -8.34
N GLU A 149 -10.90 19.89 -9.51
CA GLU A 149 -11.42 19.35 -10.76
C GLU A 149 -11.37 17.82 -10.76
N ILE A 150 -12.49 17.18 -11.14
CA ILE A 150 -12.61 15.72 -11.20
C ILE A 150 -11.56 15.08 -12.12
N THR A 151 -11.16 15.79 -13.17
CA THR A 151 -10.12 15.38 -14.11
C THR A 151 -8.78 15.10 -13.42
N GLY A 152 -8.42 15.90 -12.40
CA GLY A 152 -7.19 15.66 -11.61
C GLY A 152 -7.25 14.32 -10.87
N ALA A 153 -8.42 13.98 -10.32
CA ALA A 153 -8.65 12.71 -9.64
C ALA A 153 -8.64 11.50 -10.60
N VAL A 154 -9.21 11.66 -11.81
CA VAL A 154 -9.18 10.65 -12.88
C VAL A 154 -7.74 10.39 -13.33
N TYR A 155 -6.97 11.45 -13.63
CA TYR A 155 -5.57 11.32 -14.05
C TYR A 155 -4.68 10.70 -12.98
N GLY A 156 -4.83 11.13 -11.72
CA GLY A 156 -4.10 10.52 -10.61
C GLY A 156 -4.42 9.03 -10.44
N THR A 157 -5.68 8.64 -10.61
CA THR A 157 -6.11 7.23 -10.55
C THR A 157 -5.53 6.40 -11.69
N LEU A 158 -5.62 6.88 -12.93
CA LEU A 158 -5.06 6.20 -14.10
C LEU A 158 -3.55 5.97 -13.98
N HIS A 159 -2.82 6.99 -13.55
CA HIS A 159 -1.39 6.91 -13.30
C HIS A 159 -1.05 5.86 -12.23
N ASN A 160 -1.70 5.94 -11.06
CA ASN A 160 -1.43 5.01 -9.97
C ASN A 160 -1.78 3.57 -10.35
N LEU A 161 -2.92 3.32 -11.00
CA LEU A 161 -3.25 1.97 -11.47
C LEU A 161 -2.17 1.43 -12.42
N ARG A 162 -1.69 2.26 -13.35
CA ARG A 162 -0.59 1.85 -14.25
C ARG A 162 0.68 1.52 -13.47
N TYR A 163 1.06 2.35 -12.49
CA TYR A 163 2.22 2.08 -11.64
C TYR A 163 2.12 0.70 -10.96
N PHE A 164 0.97 0.37 -10.37
CA PHE A 164 0.78 -0.91 -9.67
C PHE A 164 0.79 -2.10 -10.62
N LEU A 165 0.21 -1.98 -11.81
CA LEU A 165 0.26 -3.03 -12.83
C LEU A 165 1.69 -3.28 -13.32
N ASP A 166 2.45 -2.20 -13.58
CA ASP A 166 3.86 -2.29 -13.98
C ASP A 166 4.71 -2.88 -12.84
N PHE A 167 4.42 -2.50 -11.59
CA PHE A 167 5.10 -3.03 -10.41
C PHE A 167 4.90 -4.54 -10.26
N MET A 168 3.67 -5.04 -10.40
CA MET A 168 3.41 -6.48 -10.35
C MET A 168 4.00 -7.21 -11.56
N ALA A 169 4.06 -6.58 -12.74
CA ALA A 169 4.73 -7.16 -13.91
C ALA A 169 6.24 -7.33 -13.70
N ASP A 170 6.89 -6.33 -13.11
CA ASP A 170 8.31 -6.36 -12.75
C ASP A 170 8.61 -7.48 -11.73
N LEU A 171 7.76 -7.66 -10.71
CA LEU A 171 7.91 -8.79 -9.77
C LEU A 171 7.78 -10.15 -10.48
N ARG A 172 6.80 -10.31 -11.38
CA ARG A 172 6.66 -11.55 -12.17
C ARG A 172 7.89 -11.81 -13.04
N GLN A 173 8.46 -10.77 -13.66
CA GLN A 173 9.69 -10.90 -14.46
C GLN A 173 10.90 -11.27 -13.60
N ALA A 174 10.99 -10.71 -12.39
CA ALA A 174 12.06 -11.05 -11.45
C ALA A 174 11.96 -12.51 -10.98
N ILE A 175 10.75 -13.03 -10.77
CA ILE A 175 10.51 -14.45 -10.47
C ILE A 175 10.93 -15.32 -11.66
N ALA A 176 10.44 -15.02 -12.87
CA ALA A 176 10.73 -15.79 -14.08
C ALA A 176 12.23 -15.83 -14.43
N SER A 177 12.99 -14.80 -14.02
CA SER A 177 14.44 -14.74 -14.21
C SER A 177 15.25 -15.16 -12.98
N CYS A 178 14.62 -15.77 -11.96
CA CYS A 178 15.25 -16.21 -10.71
C CYS A 178 16.05 -15.11 -9.98
N ARG A 179 15.57 -13.86 -10.04
CA ARG A 179 16.23 -12.67 -9.48
C ARG A 179 15.35 -11.88 -8.51
N LEU A 180 14.29 -12.50 -7.97
CA LEU A 180 13.38 -11.85 -7.04
C LEU A 180 14.12 -11.24 -5.85
N GLU A 181 14.99 -11.98 -5.18
CA GLU A 181 15.72 -11.47 -4.00
C GLU A 181 16.56 -10.23 -4.31
N THR A 182 17.35 -10.28 -5.39
CA THR A 182 18.15 -9.13 -5.86
C THR A 182 17.25 -7.94 -6.18
N ARG A 183 16.10 -8.18 -6.82
CA ARG A 183 15.14 -7.15 -7.15
C ARG A 183 14.58 -6.50 -5.88
N LEU A 184 14.20 -7.28 -4.86
CA LEU A 184 13.69 -6.77 -3.60
C LEU A 184 14.73 -5.91 -2.86
N ARG A 185 15.99 -6.37 -2.77
CA ARG A 185 17.09 -5.61 -2.14
C ARG A 185 17.34 -4.25 -2.79
N SER A 186 17.32 -4.18 -4.12
CA SER A 186 17.49 -2.92 -4.86
C SER A 186 16.41 -1.87 -4.55
N ARG A 187 15.21 -2.31 -4.12
CA ARG A 187 14.08 -1.43 -3.80
C ARG A 187 14.07 -0.97 -2.35
N SER A 188 14.54 -1.80 -1.41
CA SER A 188 14.69 -1.40 -0.01
C SER A 188 15.65 -0.21 0.15
N GLY A 189 16.63 -0.06 -0.74
CA GLY A 189 17.53 1.10 -0.78
C GLY A 189 16.94 2.37 -1.40
N THR A 190 15.75 2.32 -2.00
CA THR A 190 15.12 3.46 -2.71
C THR A 190 13.78 3.93 -2.11
N SER A 191 13.29 3.29 -1.05
CA SER A 191 12.08 3.75 -0.35
C SER A 191 12.06 3.30 1.11
N ALA A 192 12.63 4.14 1.98
CA ALA A 192 12.38 4.13 3.42
C ALA A 192 12.79 5.49 4.03
N ASP A 193 12.24 6.59 3.51
CA ASP A 193 12.01 7.77 4.35
C ASP A 193 10.97 8.65 3.68
N GLY A 194 9.72 8.45 4.09
CA GLY A 194 8.68 9.43 3.87
C GLY A 194 9.11 10.69 4.58
N ASN A 195 9.53 11.69 3.82
CA ASN A 195 9.83 13.05 4.25
C ASN A 195 8.86 13.48 5.37
N ARG A 196 9.34 13.42 6.62
CA ARG A 196 8.72 14.06 7.79
C ARG A 196 8.83 15.55 7.53
N THR A 197 7.81 16.10 6.90
CA THR A 197 7.62 17.54 6.89
C THR A 197 6.92 17.86 8.20
N GLU A 198 7.71 18.33 9.16
CA GLU A 198 7.23 19.01 10.35
C GLU A 198 6.15 20.02 9.94
N SER A 199 5.00 19.96 10.61
CA SER A 199 3.99 21.00 10.49
C SER A 199 4.49 22.22 11.28
N PRO A 200 4.63 23.41 10.69
CA PRO A 200 4.80 24.61 11.48
C PRO A 200 3.42 25.01 12.05
N ASP A 201 3.45 25.34 13.33
CA ASP A 201 2.49 26.15 14.07
C ASP A 201 1.22 25.49 14.64
N SER A 202 1.27 25.30 15.96
CA SER A 202 0.16 25.50 16.90
C SER A 202 0.66 26.40 18.03
N PRO A 203 -0.16 27.35 18.54
CA PRO A 203 0.32 28.51 19.26
C PRO A 203 0.82 28.17 20.67
N SER A 204 1.84 28.89 21.10
CA SER A 204 2.36 28.90 22.46
C SER A 204 1.28 29.30 23.47
N SER A 205 0.85 28.34 24.29
CA SER A 205 0.15 28.64 25.54
C SER A 205 1.17 29.22 26.54
N GLY A 206 1.01 30.50 26.86
CA GLY A 206 1.80 31.21 27.86
C GLY A 206 1.66 30.59 29.26
N SER A 207 2.82 30.38 29.87
CA SER A 207 3.18 30.55 31.27
C SER A 207 2.05 30.64 32.30
N ALA A 208 1.82 29.56 33.05
CA ALA A 208 1.23 29.64 34.38
C ALA A 208 2.32 30.05 35.38
N GLU A 209 2.20 31.25 35.94
CA GLU A 209 3.07 31.75 37.01
C GLU A 209 2.84 30.95 38.31
N SER A 210 3.94 30.49 38.90
CA SER A 210 4.00 29.88 40.23
C SER A 210 4.11 30.97 41.31
N GLY A 211 3.02 31.21 42.04
CA GLY A 211 2.99 32.00 43.28
C GLY A 211 2.76 31.10 44.49
N GLY A 212 3.72 31.05 45.42
CA GLY A 212 3.74 30.16 46.59
C GLY A 212 2.71 30.48 47.70
N PRO A 213 2.65 29.63 48.74
CA PRO A 213 1.61 29.69 49.77
C PRO A 213 2.01 30.67 50.89
N GLY A 214 1.07 31.52 51.31
CA GLY A 214 1.29 32.44 52.42
C GLY A 214 -0.02 32.86 53.11
N GLY A 215 -0.27 32.26 54.28
CA GLY A 215 -0.66 33.01 55.47
C GLY A 215 -2.12 33.47 55.66
N LEU A 216 -2.83 32.71 56.51
CA LEU A 216 -3.67 33.15 57.65
C LEU A 216 -4.68 34.32 57.52
N ARG A 217 -5.93 33.95 57.80
CA ARG A 217 -6.90 34.55 58.77
C ARG A 217 -7.19 36.05 58.71
N SER A 218 -8.44 36.37 58.38
CA SER A 218 -9.50 36.78 59.33
C SER A 218 -10.84 36.82 58.62
#